data_AF-A0A961HYN7-F1
#
_entry.id   AF-A0A961HYN7-F1
#
_cell.length_a   1.000
_cell.length_b   1.000
_cell.length_c   1.000
_cell.angle_alpha   90.00
_cell.angle_beta   90.00
_cell.angle_gamma   90.00
#
_symmetry.space_group_name_H-M   'P 1'
#
loop_
_entity.id
_entity.type
_entity.pdbx_description
1 polymer ?
#
loop_
_entity_poly.entity_id
_entity_poly.type
_entity_poly.pdbx_seq_one_letter_code
_entity_poly.pdbx_strand_id
1 'polypeptide(L)' 'MAEFKHGEMDITEQTRTFDGFMRVVSRFVVACIVLLLFLAIFAT' A
#
# COMPACT_ATOMS: atom_id res chain seq x y z
N MET A 1 -2.05 5.78 -36.24
CA MET A 1 -1.26 5.45 -35.03
C MET A 1 -1.46 6.63 -34.10
N ALA A 2 -2.13 6.44 -32.96
CA ALA A 2 -2.39 7.55 -32.04
C ALA A 2 -1.05 8.18 -31.65
N GLU A 3 -0.90 9.50 -31.82
CA GLU A 3 0.32 10.22 -31.44
C GLU A 3 0.56 10.04 -29.95
N PHE A 4 1.47 9.14 -29.60
CA PHE A 4 1.90 8.95 -28.22
C PHE A 4 2.85 10.10 -27.86
N LYS A 5 2.37 11.03 -27.03
CA LYS A 5 3.21 12.06 -26.43
C LYS A 5 3.78 11.54 -25.12
N HIS A 6 5.11 11.48 -25.05
CA HIS A 6 5.82 11.02 -23.86
C HIS A 6 5.43 11.86 -22.64
N GLY A 7 5.01 11.21 -21.56
CA GLY A 7 4.63 11.87 -20.30
C GLY A 7 3.17 12.33 -20.21
N GLU A 8 2.40 12.27 -21.31
CA GLU A 8 0.96 12.61 -21.31
C GLU A 8 0.06 11.38 -21.20
N MET A 9 0.60 10.22 -20.84
CA MET A 9 -0.18 9.02 -20.60
C MET A 9 -1.08 9.20 -19.37
N ASP A 10 -2.34 8.82 -19.48
CA ASP A 10 -3.25 8.76 -18.32
C ASP A 10 -2.71 7.77 -17.28
N ILE A 11 -2.51 8.26 -16.06
CA ILE A 11 -1.96 7.50 -14.92
C ILE A 11 -3.01 7.22 -13.83
N THR A 12 -4.31 7.43 -14.10
CA THR A 12 -5.39 7.33 -13.11
C THR A 12 -5.41 5.98 -12.38
N GLU A 13 -5.21 4.88 -13.11
CA GLU A 13 -5.21 3.52 -12.53
C GLU A 13 -3.95 3.25 -11.68
N GLN A 14 -2.81 3.79 -12.08
CA GLN A 14 -1.54 3.68 -11.37
C GLN A 14 -1.62 4.42 -10.03
N THR A 15 -2.15 5.64 -10.03
CA THR A 15 -2.37 6.42 -8.80
C THR A 15 -3.36 5.73 -7.87
N ARG A 16 -4.49 5.24 -8.41
CA ARG A 16 -5.47 4.46 -7.61
C ARG A 16 -4.84 3.21 -6.98
N THR A 17 -4.01 2.51 -7.75
CA THR A 17 -3.32 1.31 -7.27
C THR A 17 -2.33 1.65 -6.15
N PHE A 18 -1.56 2.72 -6.32
CA PHE A 18 -0.62 3.19 -5.29
C PHE A 18 -1.34 3.56 -3.99
N ASP A 19 -2.45 4.31 -4.07
CA ASP A 19 -3.27 4.64 -2.90
C ASP A 19 -3.83 3.40 -2.21
N GLY A 20 -4.28 2.41 -3.00
CA GLY A 20 -4.71 1.11 -2.51
C GLY A 20 -3.58 0.36 -1.79
N PHE A 21 -2.40 0.30 -2.39
CA PHE A 21 -1.21 -0.31 -1.80
C PHE A 21 -0.84 0.32 -0.46
N MET A 22 -0.76 1.65 -0.40
CA MET A 22 -0.43 2.37 0.83
C MET A 22 -1.41 2.06 1.96
N ARG A 23 -2.72 2.00 1.67
CA ARG A 23 -3.74 1.61 2.67
C ARG A 23 -3.54 0.20 3.20
N VAL A 24 -3.20 -0.76 2.32
CA VAL A 24 -2.97 -2.15 2.72
C VAL A 24 -1.71 -2.25 3.58
N VAL A 25 -0.60 -1.64 3.14
CA VAL A 25 0.67 -1.66 3.87
C VAL A 25 0.53 -1.04 5.26
N SER A 26 -0.11 0.13 5.38
CA SER A 26 -0.31 0.77 6.69
C SER A 26 -1.10 -0.12 7.64
N ARG A 27 -2.18 -0.76 7.17
CA ARG A 27 -2.97 -1.70 7.99
C ARG A 27 -2.18 -2.94 8.37
N PHE A 28 -1.36 -3.45 7.46
CA PHE A 28 -0.50 -4.61 7.70
C PHE A 28 0.54 -4.32 8.78
N VAL A 29 1.22 -3.17 8.72
CA VAL A 29 2.19 -2.74 9.74
C VAL A 29 1.53 -2.63 11.11
N VAL A 30 0.34 -2.01 11.18
CA VAL A 30 -0.43 -1.93 12.44
C VAL A 30 -0.76 -3.32 12.97
N ALA A 31 -1.19 -4.25 12.11
CA ALA A 31 -1.48 -5.63 12.52
C ALA A 31 -0.22 -6.36 13.05
N CYS A 32 0.94 -6.18 12.41
CA CYS A 32 2.21 -6.71 12.89
C CYS A 32 2.57 -6.16 14.28
N ILE A 33 2.42 -4.85 14.50
CA ILE A 33 2.69 -4.23 15.80
C ILE A 33 1.76 -4.81 16.87
N VAL A 34 0.46 -4.91 16.59
CA VAL A 34 -0.51 -5.50 17.53
C VAL A 34 -0.15 -6.94 17.86
N LEU A 35 0.25 -7.73 16.86
CA LEU A 35 0.70 -9.11 17.06
C LEU A 35 1.96 -9.18 17.91
N LEU A 36 2.95 -8.32 17.67
CA LEU A 36 4.18 -8.26 18.47
C LEU A 36 3.87 -7.88 19.93
N LEU A 37 2.99 -6.92 20.17
CA LEU A 37 2.57 -6.55 21.53
C LEU A 37 1.81 -7.69 22.22
N PHE A 38 0.95 -8.41 21.49
CA PHE A 38 0.28 -9.59 22.01
C PHE A 38 1.30 -10.66 22.42
N LEU A 39 2.24 -11.01 21.54
CA LEU A 39 3.28 -11.99 21.86
C LEU A 39 4.14 -11.53 23.06
N ALA A 40 4.49 -10.24 23.15
CA ALA A 40 5.26 -9.73 24.28
C ALA A 40 4.54 -9.91 25.62
N ILE A 41 3.22 -9.77 25.67
CA ILE A 41 2.44 -9.91 26.90
C ILE A 41 2.16 -11.37 27.23
N PHE A 42 1.79 -12.18 26.23
CA PHE A 42 1.25 -13.53 26.45
C PHE A 42 2.25 -14.66 26.22
N ALA A 43 3.36 -14.41 25.55
CA ALA A 43 4.44 -15.39 25.32
C ALA A 43 5.67 -15.14 26.21
N THR A 44 5.54 -14.30 27.25
CA THR A 44 6.48 -14.21 28.38
C THR A 44 6.11 -15.25 29.43
#